data_AF-A0A432HEY9-F1
#
_entry.id   AF-A0A432HEY9-F1
#
_cell.length_a   1.000
_cell.length_b   1.000
_cell.length_c   1.000
_cell.angle_alpha   90.00
_cell.angle_beta   90.00
_cell.angle_gamma   90.00
#
_symmetry.space_group_name_H-M   'P 1'
#
loop_
_entity.id
_entity.type
_entity.pdbx_description
1 polymer ?
#
loop_
_entity_poly.entity_id
_entity_poly.type
_entity_poly.pdbx_seq_one_letter_code
_entity_poly.pdbx_strand_id
1 'polypeptide(L)'
;MDATRHLQLILEDRRHRLWMRFLALGIFAIAMAYLESAVVEYLRMIYYPEGFEVILKPMPLSVYLVELGREAATMVMLFVVARLAFRSFWLRFSSFLYLFAIWDIFYYIWLFVFIRWPSSLTTWDILFLIPVAWIGPVWSPLLVSLNFILASITLNLMFKNGIVLTSRWYHWIIAIAGAAMIFYSYVNRVPDLLKGIPPTVYSWKWLVGGLALGWVAFGIALVGKSWIRVDERAVKGVNSASP
;
A
#
# COMPACT_ATOMS: atom_id res chain seq x y z
N MET A 1 -6.61 -19.90 15.26
CA MET A 1 -5.19 -19.54 15.47
C MET A 1 -5.02 -19.29 16.95
N ASP A 2 -4.24 -20.13 17.64
CA ASP A 2 -4.20 -20.18 19.12
C ASP A 2 -3.60 -18.89 19.71
N ALA A 3 -4.32 -18.27 20.66
CA ALA A 3 -4.00 -16.96 21.24
C ALA A 3 -2.59 -16.96 21.88
N THR A 4 -2.18 -18.09 22.43
CA THR A 4 -0.89 -18.35 23.07
C THR A 4 0.30 -18.24 22.10
N ARG A 5 0.15 -18.77 20.89
CA ARG A 5 1.16 -18.68 19.82
C ARG A 5 1.30 -17.26 19.30
N HIS A 6 0.19 -16.50 19.29
CA HIS A 6 0.22 -15.09 18.92
C HIS A 6 0.95 -14.24 19.96
N LEU A 7 0.78 -14.56 21.25
CA LEU A 7 1.49 -13.94 22.37
C LEU A 7 3.00 -14.17 22.34
N GLN A 8 3.45 -15.39 22.04
CA GLN A 8 4.89 -15.70 21.96
C GLN A 8 5.59 -14.95 20.82
N LEU A 9 4.96 -14.85 19.64
CA LEU A 9 5.49 -14.07 18.51
C LEU A 9 5.62 -12.57 18.82
N ILE A 10 4.76 -12.05 19.70
CA ILE A 10 4.81 -10.64 20.15
C ILE A 10 6.01 -10.39 21.06
N LEU A 11 6.38 -11.36 21.90
CA LEU A 11 7.51 -11.27 22.81
C LEU A 11 8.87 -11.41 22.08
N GLU A 12 8.94 -12.16 20.98
CA GLU A 12 10.15 -12.30 20.16
C GLU A 12 10.55 -10.99 19.46
N ASP A 13 9.57 -10.20 19.02
CA ASP A 13 9.78 -8.90 18.38
C ASP A 13 10.00 -7.80 19.44
N ARG A 14 11.19 -7.83 20.06
CA ARG A 14 11.63 -6.78 21.02
C ARG A 14 11.38 -5.38 20.43
N ARG A 15 10.58 -4.58 21.14
CA ARG A 15 10.16 -3.20 20.83
C ARG A 15 11.25 -2.28 20.27
N HIS A 16 12.51 -2.42 20.69
CA HIS A 16 13.62 -1.61 20.18
C HIS A 16 14.00 -1.91 18.72
N ARG A 17 13.73 -3.12 18.22
CA ARG A 17 14.03 -3.50 16.82
C ARG A 17 12.93 -3.10 15.83
N LEU A 18 11.75 -2.69 16.30
CA LEU A 18 10.61 -2.36 15.44
C LEU A 18 10.94 -1.17 14.52
N TRP A 19 11.37 -0.05 15.10
CA TRP A 19 11.68 1.16 14.34
C TRP A 19 12.84 0.96 13.37
N MET A 20 13.88 0.22 13.77
CA MET A 20 15.01 -0.10 12.89
C MET A 20 14.56 -0.93 11.69
N ARG A 21 13.63 -1.89 11.88
CA ARG A 21 13.05 -2.65 10.76
C ARG A 21 12.21 -1.77 9.86
N PHE A 22 11.33 -0.92 10.38
CA PHE A 22 10.56 0.01 9.55
C PHE A 22 11.44 1.02 8.81
N LEU A 23 12.53 1.49 9.42
CA LEU A 23 13.54 2.30 8.74
C LEU A 23 14.17 1.52 7.58
N ALA A 24 14.58 0.27 7.80
CA ALA A 24 15.14 -0.58 6.75
C ALA A 24 14.12 -0.85 5.63
N LEU A 25 12.85 -1.07 5.96
CA LEU A 25 11.76 -1.19 4.99
C LEU A 25 11.57 0.10 4.19
N GLY A 26 11.67 1.25 4.83
CA GLY A 26 11.56 2.56 4.18
C GLY A 26 12.70 2.77 3.18
N ILE A 27 13.95 2.50 3.59
CA ILE A 27 15.13 2.55 2.71
C ILE A 27 14.95 1.60 1.52
N PHE A 28 14.50 0.37 1.77
CA PHE A 28 14.22 -0.59 0.71
C PHE A 28 13.16 -0.08 -0.27
N ALA A 29 12.03 0.44 0.21
CA ALA A 29 10.96 0.96 -0.64
C ALA A 29 11.42 2.15 -1.48
N ILE A 30 12.21 3.08 -0.91
CA ILE A 30 12.77 4.23 -1.63
C ILE A 30 13.72 3.77 -2.75
N ALA A 31 14.60 2.82 -2.46
CA ALA A 31 15.54 2.27 -3.44
C ALA A 31 14.82 1.46 -4.54
N MET A 32 13.81 0.69 -4.17
CA MET A 32 13.00 -0.06 -5.14
C MET A 32 12.19 0.89 -6.03
N ALA A 33 11.63 1.98 -5.48
CA ALA A 33 10.96 3.01 -6.25
C ALA A 33 11.89 3.67 -7.28
N TYR A 34 13.16 3.92 -6.92
CA TYR A 34 14.15 4.42 -7.86
C TYR A 34 14.32 3.48 -9.06
N LEU A 35 14.47 2.18 -8.80
CA LEU A 35 14.63 1.16 -9.85
C LEU A 35 13.43 1.16 -10.79
N GLU A 36 12.21 1.17 -10.24
CA GLU A 36 10.98 1.19 -11.03
C GLU A 36 10.86 2.48 -11.87
N SER A 37 11.13 3.64 -11.27
CA SER A 37 11.12 4.92 -11.98
C SER A 37 12.17 4.99 -13.09
N ALA A 38 13.35 4.39 -12.90
CA ALA A 38 14.40 4.34 -13.92
C ALA A 38 13.99 3.46 -15.12
N VAL A 39 13.36 2.31 -14.87
CA VAL A 39 12.81 1.46 -15.95
C VAL A 39 11.74 2.21 -16.73
N VAL A 40 10.83 2.90 -16.03
CA VAL A 40 9.78 3.71 -16.65
C VAL A 40 10.37 4.87 -17.46
N GLU A 41 11.41 5.54 -16.98
CA GLU A 41 12.15 6.56 -17.73
C GLU A 41 12.73 5.99 -19.03
N TYR A 42 13.42 4.85 -18.98
CA TYR A 42 14.01 4.22 -20.17
C TYR A 42 12.96 3.81 -21.19
N LEU A 43 11.85 3.22 -20.75
CA LEU A 43 10.72 2.91 -21.63
C LEU A 43 10.17 4.18 -22.30
N ARG A 44 10.10 5.29 -21.55
CA ARG A 44 9.62 6.56 -22.09
C ARG A 44 10.56 7.16 -23.12
N MET A 45 11.87 7.11 -22.89
CA MET A 45 12.86 7.55 -23.88
C MET A 45 12.72 6.81 -25.21
N ILE A 46 12.29 5.54 -25.18
CA ILE A 46 12.11 4.72 -26.38
C ILE A 46 10.76 5.00 -27.07
N TYR A 47 9.65 5.05 -26.33
CA TYR A 47 8.29 5.08 -26.90
C TYR A 47 7.65 6.47 -26.94
N TYR A 48 8.18 7.44 -26.19
CA TYR A 48 7.65 8.80 -26.05
C TYR A 48 8.73 9.87 -26.25
N PRO A 49 9.44 9.88 -27.41
CA PRO A 49 10.55 10.81 -27.64
C PRO A 49 10.14 12.29 -27.60
N GLU A 50 8.88 12.58 -27.95
CA GLU A 50 8.33 13.95 -28.00
C GLU A 50 7.80 14.47 -26.65
N GLY A 51 7.91 13.68 -25.58
CA GLY A 51 7.49 14.07 -24.23
C GLY A 51 6.32 13.27 -23.65
N PHE A 52 5.92 13.63 -22.43
CA PHE A 52 5.01 12.85 -21.60
C PHE A 52 3.54 13.13 -21.93
N GLU A 53 2.86 12.14 -22.49
CA GLU A 53 1.41 12.16 -22.67
C GLU A 53 0.75 11.10 -21.78
N VAL A 54 -0.45 11.40 -21.29
CA VAL A 54 -1.28 10.48 -20.47
C VAL A 54 -1.82 9.34 -21.32
N ILE A 55 -1.95 9.56 -22.63
CA ILE A 55 -2.47 8.57 -23.56
C ILE A 55 -1.37 7.54 -23.81
N LEU A 56 -1.61 6.30 -23.41
CA LEU A 56 -0.76 5.17 -23.82
C LEU A 56 -0.69 5.17 -25.35
N LYS A 57 0.48 5.45 -25.88
CA LYS A 57 0.75 5.22 -27.30
C LYS A 57 0.60 3.72 -27.56
N PRO A 58 0.10 3.33 -28.75
CA PRO A 58 0.06 1.94 -29.14
C PRO A 58 1.46 1.33 -29.00
N MET A 59 1.61 0.40 -28.07
CA MET A 59 2.86 -0.31 -27.80
C MET A 59 2.72 -1.78 -28.22
N PRO A 60 3.79 -2.41 -28.70
CA PRO A 60 3.75 -3.82 -29.05
C PRO A 60 3.28 -4.67 -27.86
N LEU A 61 2.45 -5.69 -28.13
CA LEU A 61 1.91 -6.57 -27.08
C LEU A 61 3.01 -7.17 -26.19
N SER A 62 4.17 -7.49 -26.76
CA SER A 62 5.33 -7.99 -26.02
C SER A 62 5.80 -7.03 -24.92
N VAL A 63 5.83 -5.73 -25.21
CA VAL A 63 6.24 -4.68 -24.26
C VAL A 63 5.17 -4.51 -23.18
N TYR A 64 3.89 -4.55 -23.57
CA TYR A 64 2.78 -4.48 -22.62
C TYR A 64 2.79 -5.65 -21.62
N LEU A 65 3.06 -6.86 -22.08
CA LEU A 65 3.16 -8.03 -21.20
C LEU A 65 4.35 -7.94 -20.24
N VAL A 66 5.47 -7.33 -20.67
CA VAL A 66 6.62 -7.07 -19.79
C VAL A 66 6.26 -6.03 -18.72
N GLU A 67 5.54 -4.97 -19.09
CA GLU A 67 5.07 -3.96 -18.12
C GLU A 67 4.09 -4.54 -17.10
N LEU A 68 3.15 -5.38 -17.56
CA LEU A 68 2.25 -6.12 -16.68
C LEU A 68 3.05 -7.05 -15.74
N GLY A 69 4.06 -7.74 -16.27
CA GLY A 69 4.96 -8.59 -15.49
C GLY A 69 5.75 -7.80 -14.44
N ARG A 70 6.26 -6.61 -14.79
CA ARG A 70 7.00 -5.72 -13.90
C ARG A 70 6.14 -5.27 -12.72
N GLU A 71 4.93 -4.78 -12.99
CA GLU A 71 4.00 -4.37 -11.92
C GLU A 71 3.61 -5.54 -11.00
N ALA A 72 3.35 -6.72 -11.59
CA ALA A 72 3.08 -7.94 -10.82
C ALA A 72 4.27 -8.30 -9.92
N ALA A 73 5.49 -8.22 -10.48
CA ALA A 73 6.72 -8.48 -9.74
C ALA A 73 6.90 -7.48 -8.59
N THR A 74 6.62 -6.19 -8.80
CA THR A 74 6.62 -5.18 -7.74
C THR A 74 5.69 -5.56 -6.59
N MET A 75 4.44 -5.93 -6.88
CA MET A 75 3.48 -6.35 -5.86
C MET A 75 3.96 -7.58 -5.09
N VAL A 76 4.54 -8.56 -5.78
CA VAL A 76 5.12 -9.76 -5.16
C VAL A 76 6.31 -9.40 -4.27
N MET A 77 7.23 -8.55 -4.73
CA MET A 77 8.38 -8.11 -3.95
C MET A 77 7.94 -7.42 -2.64
N LEU A 78 7.03 -6.44 -2.74
CA LEU A 78 6.50 -5.73 -1.56
C LEU A 78 5.83 -6.69 -0.57
N PHE A 79 5.01 -7.62 -1.08
CA PHE A 79 4.35 -8.63 -0.25
C PHE A 79 5.34 -9.56 0.45
N VAL A 80 6.34 -10.07 -0.28
CA VAL A 80 7.35 -11.00 0.26
C VAL A 80 8.19 -10.31 1.33
N VAL A 81 8.69 -9.09 1.08
CA VAL A 81 9.48 -8.35 2.06
C VAL A 81 8.66 -8.07 3.33
N ALA A 82 7.40 -7.63 3.19
CA ALA A 82 6.50 -7.45 4.34
C ALA A 82 6.29 -8.75 5.13
N ARG A 83 6.14 -9.88 4.43
CA ARG A 83 5.91 -11.21 5.00
C ARG A 83 7.13 -11.75 5.75
N LEU A 84 8.34 -11.39 5.32
CA LEU A 84 9.61 -11.77 5.93
C LEU A 84 9.98 -10.87 7.12
N ALA A 85 9.58 -9.60 7.11
CA ALA A 85 9.98 -8.62 8.13
C ALA A 85 9.48 -8.93 9.54
N PHE A 86 8.31 -9.57 9.66
CA PHE A 86 7.67 -9.85 10.96
C PHE A 86 6.99 -11.22 11.00
N ARG A 87 6.78 -11.73 12.22
CA ARG A 87 6.02 -12.97 12.43
C ARG A 87 4.52 -12.73 12.62
N SER A 88 4.14 -11.62 13.24
CA SER A 88 2.75 -11.21 13.47
C SER A 88 2.04 -10.84 12.17
N PHE A 89 0.80 -11.31 11.99
CA PHE A 89 -0.04 -10.97 10.84
C PHE A 89 -0.22 -9.46 10.70
N TRP A 90 -0.58 -8.77 11.79
CA TRP A 90 -0.83 -7.32 11.76
C TRP A 90 0.41 -6.49 11.49
N LEU A 91 1.58 -6.92 11.95
CA LEU A 91 2.84 -6.25 11.61
C LEU A 91 3.23 -6.48 10.17
N ARG A 92 2.98 -7.67 9.60
CA ARG A 92 3.17 -7.92 8.16
C ARG A 92 2.23 -7.04 7.33
N PHE A 93 0.96 -6.97 7.72
CA PHE A 93 -0.02 -6.13 7.04
C PHE A 93 0.37 -4.64 7.11
N SER A 94 0.72 -4.15 8.30
CA SER A 94 1.25 -2.79 8.51
C SER A 94 2.53 -2.53 7.70
N SER A 95 3.44 -3.50 7.61
CA SER A 95 4.67 -3.40 6.81
C SER A 95 4.36 -3.31 5.33
N PHE A 96 3.39 -4.09 4.84
CA PHE A 96 2.95 -4.04 3.45
C PHE A 96 2.34 -2.67 3.10
N LEU A 97 1.42 -2.16 3.93
CA LEU A 97 0.84 -0.82 3.75
C LEU A 97 1.92 0.27 3.71
N TYR A 98 2.88 0.20 4.64
CA TYR A 98 3.99 1.13 4.71
C TYR A 98 4.90 1.04 3.47
N LEU A 99 5.33 -0.17 3.10
CA LEU A 99 6.16 -0.41 1.93
C LEU A 99 5.50 0.10 0.64
N PHE A 100 4.23 -0.24 0.42
CA PHE A 100 3.46 0.20 -0.74
C PHE A 100 3.37 1.73 -0.80
N ALA A 101 3.02 2.37 0.30
CA ALA A 101 2.86 3.82 0.35
C ALA A 101 4.17 4.59 0.15
N ILE A 102 5.26 4.13 0.77
CA ILE A 102 6.57 4.77 0.59
C ILE A 102 7.06 4.57 -0.84
N TRP A 103 6.91 3.36 -1.39
CA TRP A 103 7.27 3.09 -2.78
C TRP A 103 6.50 3.99 -3.75
N ASP A 104 5.18 4.10 -3.59
CA ASP A 104 4.30 4.88 -4.47
C ASP A 104 4.63 6.39 -4.42
N ILE A 105 4.84 6.95 -3.23
CA ILE A 105 5.25 8.35 -3.07
C ILE A 105 6.61 8.59 -3.72
N PHE A 106 7.59 7.74 -3.45
CA PHE A 106 8.94 7.93 -3.96
C PHE A 106 9.06 7.64 -5.46
N TYR A 107 8.19 6.80 -6.02
CA TYR A 107 8.09 6.61 -7.47
C TYR A 107 7.82 7.95 -8.18
N TYR A 108 6.87 8.73 -7.67
CA TYR A 108 6.60 10.07 -8.19
C TYR A 108 7.71 11.08 -7.91
N ILE A 109 8.36 11.01 -6.75
CA ILE A 109 9.51 11.87 -6.44
C ILE A 109 10.65 11.62 -7.44
N TRP A 110 10.98 10.35 -7.72
CA TRP A 110 12.03 9.99 -8.66
C TRP A 110 11.68 10.36 -10.09
N LEU A 111 10.45 10.12 -10.54
CA LEU A 111 9.99 10.60 -11.84
C LEU A 111 10.09 12.13 -11.97
N PHE A 112 9.82 12.86 -10.89
CA PHE A 112 9.96 14.31 -10.91
C PHE A 112 11.44 14.73 -11.01
N VAL A 113 12.33 14.00 -10.36
CA VAL A 113 13.79 14.22 -10.46
C VAL A 113 14.30 13.93 -11.88
N PHE A 114 13.87 12.82 -12.48
CA PHE A 114 14.37 12.37 -13.79
C PHE A 114 13.82 13.21 -14.95
N ILE A 115 12.50 13.40 -14.98
CA ILE A 115 11.80 13.89 -16.16
C ILE A 115 10.78 14.99 -15.86
N ARG A 116 10.81 15.57 -14.64
CA ARG A 116 9.87 16.62 -14.19
C ARG A 116 8.40 16.21 -14.26
N TRP A 117 8.13 14.90 -14.14
CA TRP A 117 6.77 14.37 -14.05
C TRP A 117 6.36 14.08 -12.60
N PRO A 118 5.14 14.41 -12.17
CA PRO A 118 4.12 15.13 -12.93
C PRO A 118 4.36 16.65 -12.94
N SER A 119 3.81 17.32 -13.95
CA SER A 119 3.82 18.79 -14.03
C SER A 119 3.01 19.46 -12.91
N SER A 120 1.98 18.78 -12.41
CA SER A 120 1.21 19.17 -11.23
C SER A 120 0.60 17.94 -10.55
N LEU A 121 0.14 18.09 -9.31
CA LEU A 121 -0.53 17.01 -8.58
C LEU A 121 -1.90 16.63 -9.18
N THR A 122 -2.48 17.48 -10.04
CA THR A 122 -3.74 17.21 -10.74
C THR A 122 -3.54 16.57 -12.10
N THR A 123 -2.29 16.43 -12.56
CA THR A 123 -1.97 15.73 -13.79
C THR A 123 -2.43 14.28 -13.70
N TRP A 124 -3.12 13.83 -14.74
CA TRP A 124 -3.59 12.45 -14.85
C TRP A 124 -2.43 11.52 -15.16
N ASP A 125 -2.48 10.32 -14.61
CA ASP A 125 -1.49 9.29 -14.84
C ASP A 125 -2.14 7.90 -14.85
N ILE A 126 -1.38 6.92 -15.32
CA ILE A 126 -1.71 5.51 -15.27
C ILE A 126 -0.98 4.92 -14.08
N LEU A 127 -1.76 4.63 -13.05
CA LEU A 127 -1.25 4.31 -11.72
C LEU A 127 -0.80 2.85 -11.62
N PHE A 128 -1.53 1.96 -12.29
CA PHE A 128 -1.31 0.52 -12.38
C PHE A 128 -2.01 0.00 -13.64
N LEU A 129 -1.56 -1.12 -14.18
CA LEU A 129 -2.13 -1.87 -15.30
C LEU A 129 -2.90 -3.14 -14.85
N ILE A 130 -2.64 -3.65 -13.65
CA ILE A 130 -3.26 -4.87 -13.12
C ILE A 130 -4.47 -4.55 -12.21
N PRO A 131 -5.62 -5.25 -12.34
CA PRO A 131 -5.97 -6.24 -13.36
C PRO A 131 -6.41 -5.59 -14.69
N VAL A 132 -6.72 -4.29 -14.64
CA VAL A 132 -7.00 -3.39 -15.76
C VAL A 132 -6.32 -2.06 -15.43
N ALA A 133 -6.18 -1.15 -16.40
CA ALA A 133 -5.57 0.15 -16.16
C ALA A 133 -6.30 0.97 -15.08
N TRP A 134 -5.55 1.58 -14.18
CA TRP A 134 -6.01 2.48 -13.12
C TRP A 134 -5.63 3.88 -13.54
N ILE A 135 -6.61 4.75 -13.72
CA ILE A 135 -6.35 6.12 -14.17
C ILE A 135 -6.87 7.13 -13.16
N GLY A 136 -6.06 8.15 -12.90
CA GLY A 136 -6.43 9.20 -11.96
C GLY A 136 -5.39 10.31 -11.89
N PRO A 137 -5.73 11.45 -11.26
CA PRO A 137 -4.77 12.50 -10.97
C PRO A 137 -3.73 11.99 -9.96
N VAL A 138 -2.46 12.37 -10.09
CA VAL A 138 -1.37 11.90 -9.19
C VAL A 138 -1.66 12.14 -7.70
N TRP A 139 -2.43 13.17 -7.35
CA TRP A 139 -2.83 13.38 -5.96
C TRP A 139 -3.68 12.24 -5.38
N SER A 140 -4.46 11.53 -6.20
CA SER A 140 -5.34 10.46 -5.74
C SER A 140 -4.61 9.24 -5.14
N PRO A 141 -3.60 8.61 -5.78
CA PRO A 141 -2.80 7.55 -5.14
C PRO A 141 -2.00 8.09 -3.94
N LEU A 142 -1.48 9.33 -4.00
CA LEU A 142 -0.76 9.93 -2.85
C LEU A 142 -1.65 10.05 -1.61
N LEU A 143 -2.95 10.35 -1.77
CA LEU A 143 -3.91 10.32 -0.67
C LEU A 143 -4.09 8.90 -0.12
N VAL A 144 -4.18 7.88 -0.97
CA VAL A 144 -4.25 6.47 -0.52
C VAL A 144 -3.00 6.10 0.27
N SER A 145 -1.82 6.46 -0.26
CA SER A 145 -0.52 6.25 0.37
C SER A 145 -0.39 6.95 1.72
N LEU A 146 -0.87 8.18 1.86
CA LEU A 146 -0.93 8.87 3.16
C LEU A 146 -1.80 8.11 4.17
N ASN A 147 -2.96 7.62 3.75
CA ASN A 147 -3.85 6.84 4.62
C ASN A 147 -3.22 5.50 5.04
N PHE A 148 -2.50 4.84 4.14
CA PHE A 148 -1.75 3.62 4.44
C PHE A 148 -0.61 3.87 5.43
N ILE A 149 0.11 4.98 5.31
CA ILE A 149 1.13 5.40 6.30
C ILE A 149 0.47 5.63 7.65
N LEU A 150 -0.64 6.39 7.72
CA LEU A 150 -1.35 6.64 8.96
C LEU A 150 -1.83 5.36 9.62
N ALA A 151 -2.48 4.46 8.87
CA ALA A 151 -2.93 3.16 9.37
C ALA A 151 -1.75 2.31 9.87
N SER A 152 -0.63 2.32 9.15
CA SER A 152 0.58 1.61 9.56
C SER A 152 1.17 2.17 10.86
N ILE A 153 1.27 3.50 10.99
CA ILE A 153 1.73 4.15 12.22
C ILE A 153 0.82 3.77 13.39
N THR A 154 -0.51 3.83 13.22
CA THR A 154 -1.44 3.47 14.28
C THR A 154 -1.29 2.01 14.72
N LEU A 155 -1.19 1.08 13.77
CA LEU A 155 -0.96 -0.35 14.06
C LEU A 155 0.35 -0.57 14.83
N ASN A 156 1.42 0.12 14.45
CA ASN A 156 2.72 0.04 15.14
C ASN A 156 2.66 0.60 16.56
N LEU A 157 1.99 1.74 16.76
CA LEU A 157 1.82 2.35 18.09
C LEU A 157 0.98 1.45 19.01
N MET A 158 -0.09 0.85 18.49
CA MET A 158 -0.88 -0.13 19.22
C MET A 158 -0.03 -1.33 19.64
N PHE A 159 0.73 -1.89 18.70
CA PHE A 159 1.62 -3.02 18.98
C PHE A 159 2.68 -2.66 20.03
N LYS A 160 3.29 -1.47 19.92
CA LYS A 160 4.23 -0.95 20.92
C LYS A 160 3.58 -0.81 22.31
N ASN A 161 2.27 -0.59 22.38
CA ASN A 161 1.52 -0.53 23.65
C ASN A 161 0.95 -1.89 24.10
N GLY A 162 1.38 -3.00 23.48
CA GLY A 162 0.92 -4.35 23.79
C GLY A 162 -0.52 -4.63 23.32
N ILE A 163 -1.08 -3.79 22.46
CA ILE A 163 -2.44 -3.93 21.93
C ILE A 163 -2.36 -4.60 20.57
N VAL A 164 -3.09 -5.71 20.42
CA VAL A 164 -3.18 -6.46 19.16
C VAL A 164 -4.62 -6.46 18.71
N LEU A 165 -4.88 -6.01 17.48
CA LEU A 165 -6.22 -6.08 16.90
C LEU A 165 -6.68 -7.53 16.78
N THR A 166 -7.93 -7.77 17.09
CA THR A 166 -8.67 -8.94 16.64
C THR A 166 -9.62 -8.46 15.55
N SER A 167 -9.63 -9.13 14.40
CA SER A 167 -10.56 -8.78 13.33
C SER A 167 -11.65 -9.83 13.23
N ARG A 168 -12.89 -9.35 13.06
CA ARG A 168 -14.05 -10.17 12.75
C ARG A 168 -14.37 -10.01 11.26
N TRP A 169 -15.11 -10.96 10.70
CA TRP A 169 -15.43 -11.02 9.28
C TRP A 169 -16.08 -9.73 8.75
N TYR A 170 -16.93 -9.05 9.55
CA TYR A 170 -17.59 -7.81 9.14
C TYR A 170 -16.62 -6.61 9.01
N HIS A 171 -15.53 -6.55 9.78
CA HIS A 171 -14.51 -5.52 9.56
C HIS A 171 -13.89 -5.66 8.16
N TRP A 172 -13.65 -6.91 7.73
CA TRP A 172 -13.12 -7.19 6.40
C TRP A 172 -14.13 -6.87 5.30
N ILE A 173 -15.42 -7.13 5.50
CA ILE A 173 -16.44 -6.73 4.51
C ILE A 173 -16.45 -5.22 4.30
N ILE A 174 -16.44 -4.44 5.38
CA ILE A 174 -16.44 -2.97 5.28
C ILE A 174 -15.14 -2.48 4.61
N ALA A 175 -13.99 -3.05 4.99
CA ALA A 175 -12.70 -2.71 4.38
C ALA A 175 -12.64 -3.08 2.89
N ILE A 176 -13.14 -4.26 2.50
CA ILE A 176 -13.20 -4.71 1.10
C ILE A 176 -14.16 -3.84 0.30
N ALA A 177 -15.31 -3.47 0.86
CA ALA A 177 -16.23 -2.53 0.23
C ALA A 177 -15.56 -1.16 -0.01
N GLY A 178 -14.82 -0.67 0.99
CA GLY A 178 -14.02 0.56 0.84
C GLY A 178 -12.95 0.45 -0.25
N ALA A 179 -12.18 -0.65 -0.26
CA ALA A 179 -11.19 -0.91 -1.29
C ALA A 179 -11.81 -1.03 -2.70
N ALA A 180 -12.98 -1.65 -2.83
CA ALA A 180 -13.72 -1.75 -4.08
C ALA A 180 -14.21 -0.38 -4.58
N MET A 181 -14.62 0.52 -3.69
CA MET A 181 -14.97 1.90 -4.06
C MET A 181 -13.75 2.70 -4.53
N ILE A 182 -12.60 2.54 -3.85
CA ILE A 182 -11.33 3.16 -4.29
C ILE A 182 -10.95 2.60 -5.67
N PHE A 183 -10.98 1.29 -5.85
CA PHE A 183 -10.71 0.66 -7.14
C PHE A 183 -11.64 1.18 -8.25
N TYR A 184 -12.94 1.22 -7.98
CA TYR A 184 -13.93 1.77 -8.91
C TYR A 184 -13.67 3.23 -9.29
N SER A 185 -13.14 4.03 -8.36
CA SER A 185 -12.78 5.43 -8.63
C SER A 185 -11.70 5.57 -9.71
N TYR A 186 -10.83 4.57 -9.86
CA TYR A 186 -9.75 4.56 -10.85
C TYR A 186 -10.15 3.92 -12.19
N VAL A 187 -11.03 2.93 -12.17
CA VAL A 187 -11.34 2.14 -13.39
C VAL A 187 -12.57 2.63 -14.15
N ASN A 188 -13.46 3.40 -13.51
CA ASN A 188 -14.75 3.75 -14.12
C ASN A 188 -14.67 4.62 -15.38
N ARG A 189 -13.53 5.28 -15.63
CA ARG A 189 -13.27 6.10 -16.84
C ARG A 189 -12.34 5.42 -17.84
N VAL A 190 -11.87 4.21 -17.59
CA VAL A 190 -11.02 3.47 -18.55
C VAL A 190 -11.71 3.31 -19.91
N PRO A 191 -13.03 3.07 -20.02
CA PRO A 191 -13.71 3.03 -21.33
C PRO A 191 -13.62 4.33 -22.13
N ASP A 192 -13.51 5.50 -21.47
CA ASP A 192 -13.35 6.79 -22.14
C ASP A 192 -11.94 6.90 -22.76
N LEU A 193 -10.92 6.45 -22.02
CA LEU A 193 -9.54 6.39 -22.50
C LEU A 193 -9.39 5.48 -23.72
N LEU A 194 -10.07 4.32 -23.72
CA LEU A 194 -10.06 3.39 -24.86
C LEU A 194 -10.71 3.98 -26.13
N LYS A 195 -11.57 4.98 -25.97
CA LYS A 195 -12.18 5.72 -27.10
C LYS A 195 -11.35 6.94 -27.52
N GLY A 196 -10.17 7.15 -26.92
CA GLY A 196 -9.33 8.32 -27.14
C GLY A 196 -9.89 9.61 -26.52
N ILE A 197 -10.87 9.50 -25.61
CA ILE A 197 -11.45 10.66 -24.93
C ILE A 197 -10.66 10.89 -23.64
N PRO A 198 -9.93 12.01 -23.50
CA PRO A 198 -9.17 12.28 -22.30
C PRO A 198 -10.12 12.47 -21.11
N PRO A 199 -9.86 11.82 -19.96
CA PRO A 199 -10.71 11.97 -18.79
C PRO A 199 -10.54 13.37 -18.19
N THR A 200 -11.65 14.10 -18.07
CA THR A 200 -11.62 15.51 -17.58
C THR A 200 -11.97 15.63 -16.10
N VAL A 201 -12.76 14.69 -15.55
CA VAL A 201 -13.25 14.75 -14.16
C VAL A 201 -13.03 13.42 -13.46
N TYR A 202 -12.22 13.46 -12.41
CA TYR A 202 -11.97 12.30 -11.56
C TYR A 202 -13.10 12.06 -10.55
N SER A 203 -13.37 10.79 -10.26
CA SER A 203 -14.53 10.39 -9.45
C SER A 203 -14.25 10.44 -7.94
N TRP A 204 -13.92 11.63 -7.41
CA TRP A 204 -13.52 11.87 -6.02
C TRP A 204 -14.46 11.26 -4.96
N LYS A 205 -15.77 11.26 -5.22
CA LYS A 205 -16.78 10.70 -4.30
C LYS A 205 -16.52 9.23 -3.95
N TRP A 206 -16.06 8.43 -4.92
CA TRP A 206 -15.79 7.01 -4.72
C TRP A 206 -14.48 6.81 -3.95
N LEU A 207 -13.45 7.60 -4.27
CA LEU A 207 -12.18 7.58 -3.54
C LEU A 207 -12.40 7.96 -2.06
N VAL A 208 -13.01 9.12 -1.80
CA VAL A 208 -13.24 9.61 -0.44
C VAL A 208 -14.17 8.69 0.34
N GLY A 209 -15.26 8.22 -0.29
CA GLY A 209 -16.16 7.26 0.34
C GLY A 209 -15.47 5.94 0.69
N GLY A 210 -14.61 5.44 -0.18
CA GLY A 210 -13.85 4.22 0.08
C GLY A 210 -12.80 4.37 1.18
N LEU A 211 -12.09 5.50 1.21
CA LEU A 211 -11.16 5.85 2.30
C LEU A 211 -11.91 5.97 3.63
N ALA A 212 -13.07 6.62 3.65
CA ALA A 212 -13.91 6.76 4.83
C ALA A 212 -14.37 5.38 5.35
N LEU A 213 -14.83 4.48 4.49
CA LEU A 213 -15.18 3.10 4.88
C LEU A 213 -13.99 2.34 5.47
N GLY A 214 -12.79 2.52 4.92
CA GLY A 214 -11.56 1.95 5.48
C GLY A 214 -11.33 2.41 6.93
N TRP A 215 -11.46 3.71 7.20
CA TRP A 215 -11.34 4.24 8.56
C TRP A 215 -12.49 3.82 9.48
N VAL A 216 -13.71 3.69 8.96
CA VAL A 216 -14.85 3.15 9.73
C VAL A 216 -14.56 1.71 10.15
N ALA A 217 -14.10 0.85 9.24
CA ALA A 217 -13.72 -0.52 9.57
C ALA A 217 -12.63 -0.56 10.66
N PHE A 218 -11.62 0.30 10.53
CA PHE A 218 -10.54 0.40 11.50
C PHE A 218 -11.03 0.92 12.86
N GLY A 219 -11.85 1.97 12.86
CA GLY A 219 -12.45 2.56 14.06
C GLY A 219 -13.36 1.60 14.82
N ILE A 220 -14.18 0.81 14.11
CA ILE A 220 -15.02 -0.22 14.73
C ILE A 220 -14.16 -1.28 15.41
N ALA A 221 -13.05 -1.70 14.78
CA ALA A 221 -12.14 -2.67 15.38
C ALA A 221 -11.48 -2.11 16.67
N LEU A 222 -11.16 -0.81 16.71
CA LEU A 222 -10.60 -0.14 17.88
C LEU A 222 -11.62 0.04 19.02
N VAL A 223 -12.79 0.60 18.71
CA VAL A 223 -13.82 0.97 19.69
C VAL A 223 -14.58 -0.24 20.21
N GLY A 224 -14.86 -1.22 19.35
CA GLY A 224 -15.58 -2.45 19.69
C GLY A 224 -14.81 -3.43 20.58
N LYS A 225 -13.71 -2.99 21.22
CA LYS A 225 -12.78 -3.80 22.00
C LYS A 225 -12.35 -5.08 21.28
N SER A 226 -12.27 -5.03 19.96
CA SER A 226 -11.73 -6.12 19.14
C SER A 226 -10.22 -6.03 19.16
N TRP A 227 -9.65 -6.14 20.35
CA TRP A 227 -8.23 -6.16 20.60
C TRP A 227 -7.94 -6.82 21.94
N ILE A 228 -6.75 -7.38 22.05
CA ILE A 228 -6.25 -8.01 23.27
C ILE A 228 -5.05 -7.18 23.75
N ARG A 229 -5.03 -6.82 25.02
CA ARG A 229 -3.84 -6.25 25.66
C ARG A 229 -3.02 -7.40 26.24
N VAL A 230 -1.80 -7.53 25.76
CA VAL A 230 -0.83 -8.51 26.26
C VAL A 230 -0.07 -7.88 27.42
N ASP A 231 -0.28 -8.40 28.63
CA ASP A 231 0.47 -7.98 29.83
C ASP A 231 1.72 -8.86 29.98
N GLU A 232 2.90 -8.23 30.00
CA GLU A 232 4.20 -8.92 30.11
C GLU A 232 4.34 -9.69 31.43
N ARG A 233 3.61 -9.30 32.49
CA ARG A 233 3.66 -9.97 33.80
C ARG A 233 2.95 -11.33 33.81
N ALA A 234 1.86 -11.45 33.06
CA ALA A 234 1.09 -12.69 32.98
C ALA A 234 1.86 -13.82 32.28
N VAL A 235 2.76 -13.50 31.34
CA VAL A 235 3.53 -14.50 30.59
C VAL A 235 4.77 -14.99 31.35
N LYS A 236 5.41 -14.11 32.15
CA LYS A 236 6.52 -14.52 33.00
C LYS A 236 6.09 -15.54 34.07
N GLY A 237 4.87 -15.41 34.60
CA GLY A 237 4.31 -16.37 35.58
C GLY A 237 4.04 -17.77 35.02
N VAL A 238 3.77 -17.89 33.72
CA VAL A 238 3.56 -19.19 33.04
C VAL A 238 4.88 -19.93 32.82
N ASN A 239 5.96 -19.20 32.49
CA ASN A 239 7.29 -19.79 32.32
C ASN A 239 7.99 -20.14 33.64
N SER A 240 7.52 -19.62 34.79
CA SER A 240 8.02 -20.01 36.12
C SER A 240 7.20 -21.13 36.77
N ALA A 241 6.08 -21.54 36.16
CA ALA A 241 5.17 -22.55 36.68
C ALA A 241 5.20 -23.87 35.89
N SER A 242 6.17 -24.05 34.99
CA SER A 242 6.47 -25.34 34.36
C SER A 242 7.58 -26.03 35.17
N PRO A 243 7.32 -27.18 35.80
CA PRO A 243 8.35 -27.98 36.47
C PRO A 243 9.36 -28.58 35.47
#